data_AF-A0A1W4W973-F1
#
_entry.id   AF-A0A1W4W973-F1
#
_cell.length_a   1.000
_cell.length_b   1.000
_cell.length_c   1.000
_cell.angle_alpha   90.00
_cell.angle_beta   90.00
_cell.angle_gamma   90.00
#
_symmetry.space_group_name_H-M   'P 1'
#
loop_
_entity.id
_entity.type
_entity.pdbx_description
1 polymer ?
#
loop_
_entity_poly.entity_id
_entity_poly.type
_entity_poly.pdbx_seq_one_letter_code
_entity_poly.pdbx_strand_id
1 'polypeptide(L)'
;MMRNKVFRPFFLTAAAVTVAEEGKKGMAPQNCVCRRSELPIYSNTVAVSTASIQDHCPPEPTFVEDIIRTIRQHLVSGYSTFEEVKLKGESMVNSTVSRADEVIQFLQKEDNTFPRYGAIAIGGLAGFILAIRGRLFKKTLYSLLGAGTVASVCYPNEARYYAQIGLAEARKYATIAYNFAYGVKKGEPIHELPSLPKLPNSFSEAIDMASNLGKKSTKSSPVVGEVFEKDKEVAK
;
A
#
# COMPACT_ATOMS: atom_id res chain seq x y z
N MET A 1 -7.12 0.81 -46.56
CA MET A 1 -5.89 1.53 -46.13
C MET A 1 -6.16 2.27 -44.82
N MET A 2 -6.08 1.59 -43.67
CA MET A 2 -5.96 2.23 -42.34
C MET A 2 -5.16 1.28 -41.43
N ARG A 3 -4.07 1.78 -40.86
CA ARG A 3 -3.10 0.98 -40.09
C ARG A 3 -3.38 1.17 -38.60
N ASN A 4 -3.68 0.09 -37.88
CA ASN A 4 -3.90 0.12 -36.43
C ASN A 4 -2.71 0.79 -35.72
N LYS A 5 -2.96 1.94 -35.07
CA LYS A 5 -1.97 2.60 -34.21
C LYS A 5 -1.92 1.89 -32.87
N VAL A 6 -1.07 0.87 -32.76
CA VAL A 6 -0.73 0.25 -31.48
C VAL A 6 -0.05 1.30 -30.59
N PHE A 7 -0.71 1.68 -29.50
CA PHE A 7 -0.17 2.61 -28.51
C PHE A 7 0.97 1.93 -27.74
N ARG A 8 2.22 2.18 -28.17
CA ARG A 8 3.41 1.63 -27.51
C ARG A 8 3.61 2.36 -26.18
N PRO A 9 3.63 1.67 -25.01
CA PRO A 9 3.97 2.33 -23.76
C PRO A 9 5.43 2.79 -23.80
N PHE A 10 5.65 4.05 -23.48
CA PHE A 10 6.98 4.64 -23.36
C PHE A 10 7.65 4.08 -22.10
N PHE A 11 8.56 3.13 -22.27
CA PHE A 11 9.35 2.59 -21.17
C PHE A 11 10.37 3.64 -20.73
N LEU A 12 10.14 4.26 -19.57
CA LEU A 12 11.18 5.00 -18.87
C LEU A 12 12.28 4.02 -18.47
N THR A 13 13.41 4.10 -19.17
CA THR A 13 14.63 3.39 -18.82
C THR A 13 15.18 3.93 -17.52
N ALA A 14 15.15 3.13 -16.45
CA ALA A 14 15.91 3.43 -15.24
C ALA A 14 17.41 3.42 -15.59
N ALA A 15 18.10 4.54 -15.39
CA ALA A 15 19.53 4.62 -15.57
C ALA A 15 20.22 3.80 -14.46
N ALA A 16 20.77 2.65 -14.82
CA ALA A 16 21.62 1.88 -13.92
C ALA A 16 22.96 2.61 -13.77
N VAL A 17 23.22 3.18 -12.60
CA VAL A 17 24.53 3.73 -12.26
C VAL A 17 25.47 2.57 -11.98
N THR A 18 26.30 2.22 -12.97
CA THR A 18 27.40 1.27 -12.79
C THR A 18 28.54 1.98 -12.06
N VAL A 19 28.74 1.66 -10.79
CA VAL A 19 29.97 2.00 -10.07
C VAL A 19 31.04 1.01 -10.53
N ALA A 20 32.00 1.49 -11.32
CA ALA A 20 33.23 0.78 -11.63
C ALA A 20 34.37 1.38 -10.79
N GLU A 21 35.16 0.54 -10.13
CA GLU A 21 36.33 0.97 -9.38
C GLU A 21 37.45 1.45 -10.32
N GLU A 22 38.14 2.51 -9.93
CA GLU A 22 39.59 2.61 -10.15
C GLU A 22 40.27 2.91 -8.82
N GLY A 23 41.13 2.00 -8.37
CA GLY A 23 41.94 2.21 -7.18
C GLY A 23 43.01 3.28 -7.41
N LYS A 24 43.11 4.25 -6.50
CA LYS A 24 44.27 5.16 -6.42
C LYS A 24 44.95 5.09 -5.07
N LYS A 25 46.28 5.07 -5.12
CA LYS A 25 47.16 4.99 -3.94
C LYS A 25 47.07 6.27 -3.11
N GLY A 26 46.78 6.09 -1.83
CA GLY A 26 47.25 6.87 -0.66
C GLY A 26 47.43 8.38 -0.76
N MET A 27 46.61 9.11 0.00
CA MET A 27 47.06 10.22 0.84
C MET A 27 46.20 10.22 2.12
N ALA A 28 46.76 10.65 3.26
CA ALA A 28 46.10 10.54 4.56
C ALA A 28 45.19 11.75 4.90
N PRO A 29 44.24 11.59 5.84
CA PRO A 29 43.21 12.60 6.12
C PRO A 29 43.72 13.79 6.93
N GLN A 30 43.27 14.99 6.58
CA GLN A 30 43.33 16.17 7.44
C GLN A 30 41.91 16.68 7.72
N ASN A 31 41.60 16.98 8.98
CA ASN A 31 40.27 17.44 9.42
C ASN A 31 40.43 18.47 10.56
N CYS A 32 41.14 19.57 10.32
CA CYS A 32 40.60 20.81 9.75
C CYS A 32 39.54 21.56 10.60
N VAL A 33 39.52 21.43 11.93
CA VAL A 33 38.81 22.39 12.81
C VAL A 33 39.64 22.77 14.06
N CYS A 34 40.00 24.05 14.18
CA CYS A 34 40.84 24.58 15.27
C CYS A 34 40.03 25.31 16.36
N ARG A 35 40.59 25.41 17.57
CA ARG A 35 40.03 26.19 18.70
C ARG A 35 40.17 27.69 18.43
N ARG A 36 39.16 28.50 18.75
CA ARG A 36 39.15 29.96 18.50
C ARG A 36 40.34 30.73 19.08
N SER A 37 40.94 30.26 20.18
CA SER A 37 42.10 30.88 20.85
C SER A 37 43.46 30.31 20.42
N GLU A 38 43.47 29.20 19.68
CA GLU A 38 44.65 28.60 19.04
C GLU A 38 44.67 28.92 17.53
N LEU A 39 43.63 29.57 17.04
CA LEU A 39 43.66 30.37 15.82
C LEU A 39 44.61 31.57 16.07
N PRO A 40 45.64 31.79 15.26
CA PRO A 40 46.61 32.86 15.52
C PRO A 40 45.97 34.23 15.31
N ILE A 41 45.68 34.94 16.41
CA ILE A 41 45.12 36.32 16.35
C ILE A 41 46.26 37.36 16.34
N TYR A 42 47.26 37.22 17.22
CA TYR A 42 48.56 37.92 17.14
C TYR A 42 49.66 37.02 17.72
N SER A 43 50.83 36.96 17.09
CA SER A 43 51.95 36.07 17.46
C SER A 43 53.08 36.80 18.20
N ASN A 44 53.72 36.15 19.18
CA ASN A 44 55.19 36.05 19.27
C ASN A 44 55.73 35.15 20.41
N THR A 45 56.97 34.66 20.23
CA THR A 45 57.94 34.20 21.25
C THR A 45 57.39 33.36 22.43
N VAL A 46 57.62 32.04 22.51
CA VAL A 46 58.93 31.39 22.76
C VAL A 46 59.01 30.07 21.98
N ALA A 47 60.22 29.69 21.56
CA ALA A 47 60.47 28.43 20.85
C ALA A 47 60.14 27.20 21.72
N VAL A 48 59.08 26.47 21.35
CA VAL A 48 58.85 25.08 21.76
C VAL A 48 59.22 24.19 20.58
N SER A 49 60.05 23.18 20.85
CA SER A 49 60.78 22.42 19.83
C SER A 49 59.88 21.71 18.82
N THR A 50 60.32 21.71 17.57
CA THR A 50 59.64 21.13 16.40
C THR A 50 59.60 19.61 16.44
N ALA A 51 58.63 19.03 17.14
CA ALA A 51 58.30 17.60 17.12
C ALA A 51 56.78 17.38 17.03
N SER A 52 56.26 17.57 15.81
CA SER A 52 54.96 17.06 15.33
C SER A 52 53.79 16.97 16.33
N ILE A 53 53.22 18.12 16.71
CA ILE A 53 51.76 18.20 16.92
C ILE A 53 51.11 18.27 15.53
N GLN A 54 51.20 17.16 14.78
CA GLN A 54 50.45 16.94 13.56
C GLN A 54 49.26 16.05 13.89
N ASP A 55 48.22 16.66 14.46
CA ASP A 55 46.87 16.08 14.51
C ASP A 55 45.86 17.20 14.78
N HIS A 56 45.88 18.26 13.96
CA HIS A 56 44.78 19.24 13.87
C HIS A 56 43.52 18.63 13.20
N CYS A 57 43.37 17.32 13.42
CA CYS A 57 43.45 16.20 12.47
C CYS A 57 42.22 15.32 12.12
N PRO A 58 41.21 15.16 13.02
CA PRO A 58 40.50 13.89 13.24
C PRO A 58 40.17 13.04 12.01
N PRO A 59 40.56 11.75 11.99
CA PRO A 59 40.70 10.95 10.77
C PRO A 59 39.46 10.94 9.87
N GLU A 60 39.66 10.77 8.55
CA GLU A 60 38.54 10.53 7.62
C GLU A 60 37.71 9.37 8.14
N PRO A 61 36.37 9.48 8.10
CA PRO A 61 35.51 8.43 8.58
C PRO A 61 35.80 7.15 7.82
N THR A 62 36.02 6.07 8.55
CA THR A 62 36.07 4.75 7.93
C THR A 62 34.71 4.46 7.27
N PHE A 63 34.71 3.63 6.22
CA PHE A 63 33.51 3.31 5.45
C PHE A 63 32.30 2.90 6.32
N VAL A 64 32.56 2.19 7.42
CA VAL A 64 31.54 1.77 8.39
C VAL A 64 30.97 2.95 9.18
N GLU A 65 31.81 3.89 9.60
CA GLU A 65 31.39 5.09 10.33
C GLU A 65 30.52 6.00 9.47
N ASP A 66 30.82 6.13 8.17
CA ASP A 66 30.02 6.94 7.24
C ASP A 66 28.65 6.30 6.93
N ILE A 67 28.58 4.97 6.83
CA ILE A 67 27.29 4.24 6.76
C ILE A 67 26.46 4.47 8.03
N ILE A 68 27.06 4.34 9.21
CA ILE A 68 26.35 4.57 10.48
C ILE A 68 25.93 6.04 10.62
N ARG A 69 26.75 6.97 10.14
CA ARG A 69 26.45 8.41 10.11
C ARG A 69 25.28 8.73 9.19
N THR A 70 25.29 8.24 7.95
CA THR A 70 24.20 8.47 6.98
C THR A 70 22.89 7.85 7.46
N ILE A 71 22.90 6.61 7.95
CA ILE A 71 21.71 5.98 8.57
C ILE A 71 21.16 6.86 9.71
N ARG A 72 22.02 7.31 10.63
CA ARG A 72 21.60 8.18 11.76
C ARG A 72 21.02 9.51 11.27
N GLN A 73 21.66 10.15 10.29
CA GLN A 73 21.19 11.42 9.71
C GLN A 73 19.83 11.26 9.04
N HIS A 74 19.62 10.21 8.24
CA HIS A 74 18.32 9.92 7.64
C HIS A 74 17.25 9.57 8.67
N LEU A 75 17.59 8.84 9.74
CA LEU A 75 16.63 8.45 10.77
C LEU A 75 16.22 9.65 11.65
N VAL A 76 17.16 10.52 12.03
CA VAL A 76 16.87 11.77 12.76
C VAL A 76 16.09 12.76 11.90
N SER A 77 16.50 12.96 10.64
CA SER A 77 15.81 13.87 9.70
C SER A 77 14.42 13.36 9.33
N GLY A 78 14.25 12.04 9.20
CA GLY A 78 12.94 11.42 9.03
C GLY A 78 12.06 11.67 10.25
N TYR A 79 12.57 11.36 11.45
CA TYR A 79 11.80 11.48 12.69
C TYR A 79 11.28 12.90 12.96
N SER A 80 12.11 13.94 12.79
CA SER A 80 11.66 15.33 12.99
C SER A 80 10.57 15.75 11.99
N THR A 81 10.63 15.29 10.73
CA THR A 81 9.56 15.59 9.76
C THR A 81 8.23 14.90 10.12
N PHE A 82 8.25 13.71 10.74
CA PHE A 82 7.03 13.04 11.17
C PHE A 82 6.31 13.79 12.31
N GLU A 83 7.04 14.41 13.23
CA GLU A 83 6.46 15.15 14.35
C GLU A 83 5.71 16.42 13.87
N GLU A 84 6.33 17.18 12.96
CA GLU A 84 5.66 18.32 12.31
C GLU A 84 4.45 17.91 11.48
N VAL A 85 4.55 16.81 10.72
CA VAL A 85 3.45 16.29 9.89
C VAL A 85 2.30 15.79 10.75
N LYS A 86 2.56 15.20 11.93
CA LYS A 86 1.52 14.79 12.86
C LYS A 86 0.70 15.98 13.38
N LEU A 87 1.38 17.01 13.88
CA LEU A 87 0.74 18.21 14.43
C LEU A 87 -0.08 18.98 13.38
N LYS A 88 0.49 19.16 12.17
CA LYS A 88 -0.23 19.78 11.04
C LYS A 88 -1.37 18.87 10.55
N GLY A 89 -1.15 17.56 10.53
CA GLY A 89 -2.07 16.54 10.06
C GLY A 89 -3.41 16.52 10.80
N GLU A 90 -3.41 16.53 12.13
CA GLU A 90 -4.65 16.48 12.93
C GLU A 90 -5.59 17.66 12.60
N SER A 91 -5.07 18.89 12.51
CA SER A 91 -5.85 20.07 12.14
C SER A 91 -6.36 20.04 10.69
N MET A 92 -5.53 19.56 9.76
CA MET A 92 -5.90 19.41 8.34
C MET A 92 -6.94 18.31 8.11
N VAL A 93 -6.86 17.19 8.83
CA VAL A 93 -7.83 16.09 8.75
C VAL A 93 -9.20 16.60 9.19
N ASN A 94 -9.32 17.21 10.37
CA ASN A 94 -10.60 17.75 10.86
C ASN A 94 -11.19 18.80 9.91
N SER A 95 -10.35 19.70 9.39
CA SER A 95 -10.75 20.71 8.39
C SER A 95 -11.21 20.09 7.07
N THR A 96 -10.61 18.97 6.66
CA THR A 96 -10.95 18.27 5.41
C THR A 96 -12.23 17.45 5.56
N VAL A 97 -12.44 16.81 6.71
CA VAL A 97 -13.69 16.09 7.02
C VAL A 97 -14.89 17.05 7.01
N SER A 98 -14.80 18.19 7.71
CA SER A 98 -15.87 19.20 7.70
C SER A 98 -16.22 19.68 6.28
N ARG A 99 -15.22 19.93 5.44
CA ARG A 99 -15.43 20.34 4.03
C ARG A 99 -15.98 19.20 3.17
N ALA A 100 -15.60 17.95 3.45
CA ALA A 100 -16.14 16.79 2.76
C ALA A 100 -17.62 16.58 3.10
N ASP A 101 -18.01 16.76 4.37
CA ASP A 101 -19.41 16.65 4.81
C ASP A 101 -20.32 17.68 4.12
N GLU A 102 -19.86 18.92 3.94
CA GLU A 102 -20.59 19.94 3.16
C GLU A 102 -20.82 19.51 1.70
N VAL A 103 -19.80 18.95 1.05
CA VAL A 103 -19.89 18.45 -0.34
C VAL A 103 -20.77 17.21 -0.42
N ILE A 104 -20.69 16.29 0.54
CA ILE A 104 -21.54 15.09 0.61
C ILE A 104 -23.00 15.50 0.79
N GLN A 105 -23.30 16.43 1.70
CA GLN A 105 -24.65 16.98 1.89
C GLN A 105 -25.16 17.68 0.62
N PHE A 106 -24.31 18.42 -0.11
CA PHE A 106 -24.69 19.03 -1.38
C PHE A 106 -25.04 17.98 -2.44
N LEU A 107 -24.25 16.90 -2.55
CA LEU A 107 -24.51 15.79 -3.49
C LEU A 107 -25.78 15.00 -3.11
N GLN A 108 -26.09 14.85 -1.82
CA GLN A 108 -27.25 14.11 -1.32
C GLN A 108 -28.60 14.87 -1.44
N LYS A 109 -28.61 16.17 -1.80
CA LYS A 109 -29.85 16.91 -2.12
C LYS A 109 -30.49 16.40 -3.42
N GLU A 110 -31.80 16.17 -3.43
CA GLU A 110 -32.51 15.47 -4.53
C GLU A 110 -32.39 16.19 -5.88
N ASP A 111 -32.40 17.53 -5.88
CA ASP A 111 -32.32 18.36 -7.10
C ASP A 111 -31.00 18.17 -7.88
N ASN A 112 -29.93 17.72 -7.21
CA ASN A 112 -28.56 17.71 -7.73
C ASN A 112 -28.19 16.39 -8.42
N THR A 113 -29.02 15.89 -9.34
CA THR A 113 -28.78 14.60 -10.02
C THR A 113 -27.52 14.57 -10.89
N PHE A 114 -27.28 15.60 -11.71
CA PHE A 114 -26.10 15.71 -12.57
C PHE A 114 -24.74 15.54 -11.84
N PRO A 115 -24.44 16.28 -10.76
CA PRO A 115 -23.16 16.13 -10.05
C PRO A 115 -23.02 14.78 -9.33
N ARG A 116 -24.10 14.10 -8.94
CA ARG A 116 -24.02 12.71 -8.42
C ARG A 116 -23.45 11.75 -9.46
N TYR A 117 -23.97 11.77 -10.69
CA TYR A 117 -23.47 10.93 -11.77
C TYR A 117 -22.02 11.30 -12.15
N GLY A 118 -21.68 12.59 -12.14
CA GLY A 118 -20.30 13.06 -12.31
C GLY A 118 -19.35 12.51 -11.25
N ALA A 119 -19.72 12.58 -9.97
CA ALA A 119 -18.92 12.02 -8.87
C ALA A 119 -18.72 10.50 -9.00
N ILE A 120 -19.78 9.75 -9.30
CA ILE A 120 -19.70 8.29 -9.50
C ILE A 120 -18.80 7.93 -10.70
N ALA A 121 -18.89 8.67 -11.80
CA ALA A 121 -18.04 8.47 -12.97
C ALA A 121 -16.55 8.75 -12.67
N ILE A 122 -16.26 9.79 -11.87
CA ILE A 122 -14.90 10.11 -11.41
C ILE A 122 -14.38 9.00 -10.47
N GLY A 123 -15.21 8.48 -9.56
CA GLY A 123 -14.86 7.33 -8.71
C GLY A 123 -14.53 6.08 -9.53
N GLY A 124 -15.33 5.80 -10.57
CA GLY A 124 -15.10 4.69 -11.49
C GLY A 124 -13.84 4.85 -12.36
N LEU A 125 -13.52 6.08 -12.77
CA LEU A 125 -12.27 6.41 -13.48
C LEU A 125 -11.05 6.32 -12.56
N ALA A 126 -11.14 6.80 -11.31
CA ALA A 126 -10.06 6.67 -10.32
C ALA A 126 -9.74 5.19 -10.05
N GLY A 127 -10.77 4.36 -9.86
CA GLY A 127 -10.62 2.91 -9.76
C GLY A 127 -9.98 2.28 -11.00
N PHE A 128 -10.40 2.69 -12.20
CA PHE A 128 -9.80 2.22 -13.46
C PHE A 128 -8.32 2.62 -13.58
N ILE A 129 -7.95 3.84 -13.20
CA ILE A 129 -6.57 4.35 -13.22
C ILE A 129 -5.66 3.50 -12.32
N LEU A 130 -6.11 3.20 -11.09
CA LEU A 130 -5.38 2.32 -10.16
C LEU A 130 -5.17 0.90 -10.74
N ALA A 131 -6.06 0.44 -11.62
CA ALA A 131 -5.96 -0.87 -12.28
C ALA A 131 -5.31 -0.85 -13.67
N ILE A 132 -4.71 0.26 -14.14
CA ILE A 132 -4.08 0.37 -15.47
C ILE A 132 -3.11 -0.77 -15.79
N ARG A 133 -2.30 -1.18 -14.79
CA ARG A 133 -1.29 -2.26 -14.87
C ARG A 133 -1.90 -3.68 -14.93
N GLY A 134 -3.21 -3.83 -14.73
CA GLY A 134 -3.91 -5.12 -14.63
C GLY A 134 -4.47 -5.69 -15.93
N ARG A 135 -4.95 -6.94 -15.88
CA ARG A 135 -5.81 -7.55 -16.91
C ARG A 135 -7.20 -6.89 -16.91
N LEU A 136 -7.98 -7.08 -17.99
CA LEU A 136 -9.32 -6.49 -18.16
C LEU A 136 -10.24 -6.70 -16.95
N PHE A 137 -10.28 -7.90 -16.37
CA PHE A 137 -11.07 -8.18 -15.15
C PHE A 137 -10.66 -7.33 -13.93
N LYS A 138 -9.36 -7.04 -13.75
CA LYS A 138 -8.92 -6.12 -12.68
C LYS A 138 -9.40 -4.69 -12.95
N LYS A 139 -9.39 -4.26 -14.23
CA LYS A 139 -9.84 -2.93 -14.64
C LYS A 139 -11.35 -2.74 -14.39
N THR A 140 -12.17 -3.72 -14.75
CA THR A 140 -13.61 -3.67 -14.47
C THR A 140 -13.90 -3.75 -12.98
N LEU A 141 -13.27 -4.67 -12.24
CA LEU A 141 -13.52 -4.84 -10.80
C LEU A 141 -13.13 -3.59 -10.00
N TYR A 142 -11.98 -2.97 -10.27
CA TYR A 142 -11.56 -1.76 -9.55
C TYR A 142 -12.38 -0.54 -9.96
N SER A 143 -12.80 -0.45 -11.23
CA SER A 143 -13.71 0.60 -11.70
C SER A 143 -15.09 0.48 -11.04
N LEU A 144 -15.67 -0.72 -10.99
CA LEU A 144 -16.90 -1.02 -10.26
C LEU A 144 -16.78 -0.75 -8.76
N LEU A 145 -15.65 -1.09 -8.14
CA LEU A 145 -15.40 -0.81 -6.72
C LEU A 145 -15.32 0.71 -6.46
N GLY A 146 -14.56 1.45 -7.26
CA GLY A 146 -14.41 2.90 -7.13
C GLY A 146 -15.69 3.70 -7.45
N ALA A 147 -16.48 3.23 -8.42
CA ALA A 147 -17.80 3.79 -8.69
C ALA A 147 -18.78 3.44 -7.55
N GLY A 148 -18.74 2.19 -7.06
CA GLY A 148 -19.62 1.69 -6.01
C GLY A 148 -19.39 2.32 -4.64
N THR A 149 -18.15 2.63 -4.28
CA THR A 149 -17.83 3.37 -3.03
C THR A 149 -18.33 4.80 -3.08
N VAL A 150 -18.19 5.51 -4.20
CA VAL A 150 -18.74 6.86 -4.35
C VAL A 150 -20.28 6.82 -4.44
N ALA A 151 -20.85 5.81 -5.09
CA ALA A 151 -22.29 5.62 -5.17
C ALA A 151 -22.93 5.35 -3.80
N SER A 152 -22.30 4.56 -2.91
CA SER A 152 -22.86 4.31 -1.57
C SER A 152 -22.85 5.56 -0.68
N VAL A 153 -21.90 6.48 -0.88
CA VAL A 153 -21.86 7.79 -0.23
C VAL A 153 -22.93 8.74 -0.80
N CYS A 154 -23.18 8.70 -2.11
CA CYS A 154 -24.18 9.55 -2.76
C CYS A 154 -25.63 9.06 -2.56
N TYR A 155 -25.83 7.75 -2.37
CA TYR A 155 -27.14 7.09 -2.28
C TYR A 155 -27.21 6.12 -1.08
N PRO A 156 -27.16 6.62 0.16
CA PRO A 156 -26.99 5.78 1.36
C PRO A 156 -28.23 4.94 1.71
N ASN A 157 -29.43 5.39 1.33
CA ASN A 157 -30.69 4.68 1.62
C ASN A 157 -30.89 3.51 0.65
N GLU A 158 -30.68 3.80 -0.63
CA GLU A 158 -30.73 2.84 -1.74
C GLU A 158 -29.65 1.78 -1.56
N ALA A 159 -28.43 2.18 -1.20
CA ALA A 159 -27.34 1.25 -0.93
C ALA A 159 -27.69 0.25 0.19
N ARG A 160 -28.35 0.68 1.27
CA ARG A 160 -28.82 -0.21 2.34
C ARG A 160 -29.92 -1.16 1.85
N TYR A 161 -30.89 -0.66 1.10
CA TYR A 161 -31.99 -1.46 0.55
C TYR A 161 -31.48 -2.55 -0.41
N TYR A 162 -30.68 -2.16 -1.41
CA TYR A 162 -30.11 -3.11 -2.37
C TYR A 162 -29.09 -4.06 -1.74
N ALA A 163 -28.34 -3.64 -0.71
CA ALA A 163 -27.48 -4.55 0.04
C ALA A 163 -28.28 -5.68 0.70
N GLN A 164 -29.40 -5.38 1.36
CA GLN A 164 -30.24 -6.41 2.00
C GLN A 164 -30.81 -7.40 0.99
N ILE A 165 -31.32 -6.91 -0.15
CA ILE A 165 -31.85 -7.76 -1.24
C ILE A 165 -30.74 -8.62 -1.84
N GLY A 166 -29.61 -8.00 -2.22
CA GLY A 166 -28.46 -8.71 -2.80
C GLY A 166 -27.91 -9.79 -1.86
N LEU A 167 -27.95 -9.57 -0.54
CA LEU A 167 -27.57 -10.58 0.45
C LEU A 167 -28.59 -11.72 0.57
N ALA A 168 -29.90 -11.42 0.51
CA ALA A 168 -30.94 -12.44 0.51
C ALA A 168 -30.88 -13.32 -0.75
N GLU A 169 -30.55 -12.74 -1.90
CA GLU A 169 -30.36 -13.46 -3.17
C GLU A 169 -29.04 -14.23 -3.22
N ALA A 170 -27.92 -13.60 -2.83
CA ALA A 170 -26.62 -14.26 -2.74
C ALA A 170 -26.65 -15.48 -1.82
N ARG A 171 -27.42 -15.43 -0.72
CA ARG A 171 -27.69 -16.60 0.14
C ARG A 171 -28.33 -17.75 -0.64
N LYS A 172 -29.38 -17.50 -1.42
CA LYS A 172 -30.05 -18.54 -2.24
C LYS A 172 -29.07 -19.17 -3.22
N TYR A 173 -28.32 -18.36 -3.98
CA TYR A 173 -27.33 -18.86 -4.93
C TYR A 173 -26.17 -19.59 -4.27
N ALA A 174 -25.71 -19.15 -3.09
CA ALA A 174 -24.70 -19.84 -2.31
C ALA A 174 -25.20 -21.21 -1.81
N THR A 175 -26.43 -21.30 -1.30
CA THR A 175 -27.06 -22.59 -0.95
C THR A 175 -27.15 -23.52 -2.16
N ILE A 176 -27.55 -23.01 -3.32
CA ILE A 176 -27.61 -23.81 -4.57
C ILE A 176 -26.21 -24.32 -4.95
N ALA A 177 -25.20 -23.45 -4.98
CA ALA A 177 -23.82 -23.81 -5.31
C ALA A 177 -23.21 -24.82 -4.31
N TYR A 178 -23.53 -24.67 -3.02
CA TYR A 178 -23.12 -25.60 -1.96
C TYR A 178 -23.74 -26.99 -2.17
N ASN A 179 -25.06 -27.07 -2.42
CA ASN A 179 -25.73 -28.34 -2.70
C ASN A 179 -25.22 -29.00 -4.00
N PHE A 180 -24.85 -28.21 -5.02
CA PHE A 180 -24.16 -28.74 -6.21
C PHE A 180 -22.76 -29.30 -5.90
N ALA A 181 -21.97 -28.62 -5.07
CA ALA A 181 -20.64 -29.09 -4.67
C ALA A 181 -20.69 -30.40 -3.84
N TYR A 182 -21.76 -30.59 -3.06
CA TYR A 182 -22.02 -31.82 -2.31
C TYR A 182 -22.73 -32.92 -3.14
N GLY A 183 -23.08 -32.66 -4.40
CA GLY A 183 -23.62 -33.68 -5.31
C GLY A 183 -25.08 -34.10 -5.05
N VAL A 184 -25.86 -33.29 -4.32
CA VAL A 184 -27.25 -33.60 -3.94
C VAL A 184 -28.12 -33.75 -5.20
N LYS A 185 -28.83 -34.88 -5.32
CA LYS A 185 -29.68 -35.18 -6.47
C LYS A 185 -31.08 -34.58 -6.31
N LYS A 186 -31.78 -34.33 -7.44
CA LYS A 186 -33.18 -33.86 -7.45
C LYS A 186 -34.08 -34.85 -6.71
N GLY A 187 -34.45 -34.54 -5.46
CA GLY A 187 -35.34 -35.36 -4.63
C GLY A 187 -34.88 -35.51 -3.17
N GLU A 188 -33.61 -35.23 -2.87
CA GLU A 188 -33.05 -35.27 -1.51
C GLU A 188 -33.27 -33.94 -0.75
N PRO A 189 -33.29 -33.94 0.60
CA PRO A 189 -33.46 -32.73 1.38
C PRO A 189 -32.31 -31.73 1.14
N ILE A 190 -32.70 -30.50 0.83
CA ILE A 190 -31.79 -29.37 0.63
C ILE A 190 -30.96 -29.19 1.90
N HIS A 191 -29.64 -29.29 1.80
CA HIS A 191 -28.79 -28.95 2.93
C HIS A 191 -28.79 -27.43 3.08
N GLU A 192 -29.23 -26.95 4.24
CA GLU A 192 -29.16 -25.52 4.56
C GLU A 192 -27.71 -25.10 4.68
N LEU A 193 -27.38 -23.98 4.03
CA LEU A 193 -26.05 -23.39 4.10
C LEU A 193 -25.75 -23.05 5.57
N PRO A 194 -24.59 -23.48 6.14
CA PRO A 194 -24.26 -23.16 7.52
C PRO A 194 -24.35 -21.66 7.73
N SER A 195 -24.97 -21.25 8.85
CA SER A 195 -25.38 -19.86 9.08
C SER A 195 -24.23 -18.90 8.83
N LEU A 196 -24.34 -18.15 7.72
CA LEU A 196 -23.30 -17.20 7.35
C LEU A 196 -23.05 -16.25 8.52
N PRO A 197 -21.78 -16.02 8.91
CA PRO A 197 -21.47 -15.08 9.97
C PRO A 197 -22.16 -13.75 9.70
N LYS A 198 -22.76 -13.18 10.76
CA LYS A 198 -23.42 -11.87 10.69
C LYS A 198 -22.45 -10.88 10.06
N LEU A 199 -22.91 -10.15 9.06
CA LEU A 199 -22.06 -9.20 8.38
C LEU A 199 -21.65 -8.10 9.36
N PRO A 200 -20.39 -7.65 9.28
CA PRO A 200 -19.88 -6.57 10.11
C PRO A 200 -20.68 -5.30 9.82
N ASN A 201 -21.11 -4.59 10.87
CA ASN A 201 -21.77 -3.30 10.71
C ASN A 201 -20.75 -2.16 10.59
N SER A 202 -19.50 -2.43 10.93
CA SER A 202 -18.37 -1.49 10.89
C SER A 202 -17.18 -2.03 10.09
N PHE A 203 -16.33 -1.13 9.60
CA PHE A 203 -15.16 -1.49 8.80
C PHE A 203 -14.06 -2.19 9.63
N SER A 204 -13.95 -1.87 10.92
CA SER A 204 -13.05 -2.55 11.86
C SER A 204 -13.46 -4.01 12.06
N GLU A 205 -14.74 -4.28 12.36
CA GLU A 205 -15.27 -5.65 12.43
C GLU A 205 -15.04 -6.41 11.12
N ALA A 206 -15.12 -5.75 9.97
CA ALA A 206 -14.84 -6.36 8.66
C ALA A 206 -13.37 -6.76 8.49
N ILE A 207 -12.43 -5.90 8.89
CA ILE A 207 -10.99 -6.20 8.88
C ILE A 207 -10.70 -7.33 9.88
N ASP A 208 -11.24 -7.27 11.09
CA ASP A 208 -11.03 -8.30 12.12
C ASP A 208 -11.58 -9.65 11.65
N MET A 209 -12.79 -9.68 11.10
CA MET A 209 -13.41 -10.86 10.51
C MET A 209 -12.58 -11.43 9.35
N ALA A 210 -12.08 -10.59 8.44
CA ALA A 210 -11.20 -11.01 7.34
C ALA A 210 -9.86 -11.56 7.87
N SER A 211 -9.26 -10.92 8.87
CA SER A 211 -8.02 -11.39 9.50
C SER A 211 -8.22 -12.74 10.21
N ASN A 212 -9.37 -12.93 10.85
CA ASN A 212 -9.73 -14.17 11.55
C ASN A 212 -10.06 -15.30 10.56
N LEU A 213 -10.69 -15.00 9.42
CA LEU A 213 -10.88 -15.96 8.33
C LEU A 213 -9.55 -16.38 7.71
N GLY A 214 -8.64 -15.44 7.44
CA GLY A 214 -7.28 -15.74 6.99
C GLY A 214 -6.52 -16.64 7.97
N LYS A 215 -6.49 -16.27 9.25
CA LYS A 215 -5.85 -17.04 10.34
C LYS A 215 -6.47 -18.43 10.54
N LYS A 216 -7.78 -18.60 10.31
CA LYS A 216 -8.45 -19.92 10.37
C LYS A 216 -8.07 -20.78 9.15
N SER A 217 -8.09 -20.22 7.95
CA SER A 217 -7.71 -20.93 6.71
C SER A 217 -6.26 -21.42 6.76
N THR A 218 -5.32 -20.63 7.30
CA THR A 218 -3.92 -21.06 7.49
C THR A 218 -3.71 -22.13 8.55
N LYS A 219 -4.72 -22.42 9.40
CA LYS A 219 -4.66 -23.44 10.46
C LYS A 219 -5.42 -24.73 10.12
N SER A 220 -6.16 -24.76 9.00
CA SER A 220 -7.02 -25.89 8.62
C SER A 220 -6.50 -26.72 7.44
N SER A 221 -5.26 -26.53 6.99
CA SER A 221 -4.60 -27.50 6.11
C SER A 221 -3.97 -28.60 6.95
N PRO A 222 -4.55 -29.81 6.89
CA PRO A 222 -3.81 -30.89 6.24
C PRO A 222 -4.66 -31.68 5.22
N VAL A 223 -3.98 -32.46 4.37
CA VAL A 223 -4.52 -33.49 3.47
C VAL A 223 -5.42 -33.03 2.31
N VAL A 224 -4.80 -32.46 1.27
CA VAL A 224 -5.20 -32.72 -0.13
C VAL A 224 -3.93 -33.09 -0.91
N GLY A 225 -3.60 -34.37 -0.90
CA GLY A 225 -2.36 -34.88 -1.48
C GLY A 225 -2.15 -36.36 -1.20
N GLU A 226 -3.08 -37.21 -1.67
CA GLU A 226 -2.87 -38.66 -1.91
C GLU A 226 -4.10 -39.33 -2.56
N VAL A 227 -4.58 -38.83 -3.71
CA VAL A 227 -5.52 -39.61 -4.57
C VAL A 227 -5.24 -39.31 -6.06
N PHE A 228 -4.03 -39.63 -6.54
CA PHE A 228 -3.72 -39.63 -7.97
C PHE A 228 -2.58 -40.60 -8.37
N GLU A 229 -2.46 -41.73 -7.67
CA GLU A 229 -1.45 -42.75 -8.01
C GLU A 229 -1.95 -44.20 -7.80
N LYS A 230 -3.14 -44.52 -8.33
CA LYS A 230 -3.70 -45.89 -8.38
C LYS A 230 -4.51 -46.20 -9.65
N ASP A 231 -4.02 -45.77 -10.82
CA ASP A 231 -4.60 -46.16 -12.13
C ASP A 231 -3.51 -46.55 -13.15
N LYS A 232 -2.53 -47.39 -12.73
CA LYS A 232 -1.52 -47.89 -13.67
C LYS A 232 -0.83 -49.23 -13.37
N GLU A 233 -1.52 -50.21 -12.77
CA GLU A 233 -0.98 -51.58 -12.75
C GLU A 233 -2.03 -52.71 -12.52
N VAL A 234 -2.99 -52.88 -13.44
CA VAL A 234 -3.66 -54.18 -13.68
C VAL A 234 -3.89 -54.35 -15.18
N ALA A 235 -2.84 -54.79 -15.89
CA ALA A 235 -2.92 -55.16 -17.30
C ALA A 235 -1.84 -56.20 -17.67
N LYS A 236 -1.83 -57.34 -16.95
CA LYS A 236 -1.22 -58.59 -17.41
C LYS A 236 -1.85 -59.79 -16.71
#